data_AF-E0U9C0-F1
#
_entry.id   AF-E0U9C0-F1
#
_cell.length_a   1.000
_cell.length_b   1.000
_cell.length_c   1.000
_cell.angle_alpha   90.00
_cell.angle_beta   90.00
_cell.angle_gamma   90.00
#
_symmetry.space_group_name_H-M   'P 1'
#
loop_
_entity.id
_entity.type
_entity.pdbx_description
1 polymer ?
#
loop_
_entity_poly.entity_id
_entity_poly.type
_entity_poly.pdbx_seq_one_letter_code
_entity_poly.pdbx_strand_id
1 'polypeptide(L)'
;MFLRTWRFITVLFTALLTGATFCHTLELPAKMGYSAVLYITLQKSLYWMFGPQGVGAYIEVSAVVTTLVLAFLVRKRQPAFFLTLAASVCLLIAFPVLFFWFNAPVNAVWSGVTTPQSIPADWTRLRDQWEYSHAARFGLHLLALSALVLSLILETPLNRERERHFVQNYPQMNTDERR
;
A
#
# COMPACT_ATOMS: atom_id res chain seq x y z
N MET A 1 24.03 -5.81 0.36
CA MET A 1 23.29 -4.54 0.25
C MET A 1 22.07 -4.64 -0.65
N PHE A 2 22.18 -5.22 -1.85
CA PHE A 2 21.08 -5.36 -2.83
C PHE A 2 19.68 -5.67 -2.26
N LEU A 3 19.49 -6.79 -1.55
CA LEU A 3 18.17 -7.15 -1.01
C LEU A 3 17.65 -6.17 0.04
N ARG A 4 18.53 -5.58 0.85
CA ARG A 4 18.14 -4.56 1.85
C ARG A 4 17.63 -3.30 1.16
N THR A 5 18.27 -2.91 0.05
CA THR A 5 17.82 -1.78 -0.79
C THR A 5 16.44 -2.05 -1.35
N TRP A 6 16.17 -3.24 -1.91
CA TRP A 6 14.84 -3.60 -2.41
C TRP A 6 13.76 -3.56 -1.32
N ARG A 7 14.08 -4.09 -0.14
CA ARG A 7 13.19 -4.03 1.03
C ARG A 7 12.85 -2.61 1.43
N PHE A 8 13.88 -1.77 1.54
CA PHE A 8 13.72 -0.36 1.89
C PHE A 8 12.83 0.36 0.87
N ILE A 9 13.13 0.24 -0.43
CA ILE A 9 12.36 0.88 -1.50
C ILE A 9 10.90 0.41 -1.50
N THR A 10 10.68 -0.91 -1.36
CA THR A 10 9.33 -1.51 -1.35
C THR A 10 8.50 -0.99 -0.18
N VAL A 11 9.09 -0.97 1.02
CA VAL A 11 8.41 -0.44 2.23
C VAL A 11 8.16 1.05 2.10
N LEU A 12 9.12 1.83 1.57
CA LEU A 12 8.97 3.27 1.40
C LEU A 12 7.79 3.61 0.49
N PHE A 13 7.73 3.02 -0.71
CA PHE A 13 6.61 3.27 -1.63
C PHE A 13 5.28 2.79 -1.07
N THR A 14 5.25 1.61 -0.45
CA THR A 14 4.02 1.08 0.15
C THR A 14 3.56 1.95 1.32
N ALA A 15 4.47 2.47 2.14
CA ALA A 15 4.15 3.37 3.25
C ALA A 15 3.60 4.72 2.77
N LEU A 16 4.20 5.31 1.73
CA LEU A 16 3.68 6.55 1.11
C LEU A 16 2.27 6.34 0.54
N LEU A 17 2.05 5.22 -0.16
CA LEU A 17 0.74 4.85 -0.70
C LEU A 17 -0.31 4.65 0.41
N THR A 18 0.04 3.90 1.46
CA THR A 18 -0.84 3.68 2.61
C THR A 18 -1.14 5.00 3.32
N GLY A 19 -0.15 5.89 3.49
CA GLY A 19 -0.34 7.20 4.09
C GLY A 19 -1.31 8.09 3.30
N ALA A 20 -1.16 8.15 1.97
CA ALA A 20 -2.06 8.89 1.10
C ALA A 20 -3.50 8.38 1.19
N THR A 21 -3.69 7.06 1.11
CA THR A 21 -5.02 6.43 1.18
C THR A 21 -5.64 6.46 2.59
N PHE A 22 -4.81 6.46 3.63
CA PHE A 22 -5.25 6.68 5.00
C PHE A 22 -5.79 8.10 5.20
N CYS A 23 -5.00 9.10 4.82
CA CYS A 23 -5.41 10.51 4.89
C CYS A 23 -6.72 10.74 4.14
N HIS A 24 -6.84 10.17 2.94
CA HIS A 24 -8.07 10.23 2.16
C HIS A 24 -9.26 9.59 2.88
N THR A 25 -9.08 8.42 3.48
CA THR A 25 -10.15 7.73 4.24
C THR A 25 -10.61 8.54 5.45
N LEU A 26 -9.72 9.32 6.09
CA LEU A 26 -10.08 10.21 7.21
C LEU A 26 -10.97 11.39 6.78
N GLU A 27 -10.97 11.77 5.51
CA GLU A 27 -11.84 12.82 4.98
C GLU A 27 -13.28 12.34 4.79
N LEU A 28 -13.50 11.02 4.78
CA LEU A 28 -14.78 10.38 4.48
C LEU A 28 -15.94 10.96 5.30
N PRO A 29 -15.88 11.06 6.65
CA PRO A 29 -17.02 11.54 7.44
C PRO A 29 -17.49 12.94 7.02
N ALA A 30 -16.57 13.84 6.68
CA ALA A 30 -16.90 15.19 6.22
C ALA A 30 -17.47 15.16 4.80
N LYS A 31 -16.84 14.41 3.89
CA LYS A 31 -17.24 14.31 2.48
C LYS A 31 -18.64 13.75 2.28
N MET A 32 -19.11 12.87 3.16
CA MET A 32 -20.46 12.33 3.10
C MET A 32 -21.55 13.39 3.34
N GLY A 33 -21.21 14.52 3.97
CA GLY A 33 -22.12 15.65 4.21
C GLY A 33 -22.02 16.79 3.18
N TYR A 34 -21.09 16.74 2.23
CA TYR A 34 -20.91 17.83 1.26
C TYR A 34 -22.00 17.87 0.19
N SER A 35 -22.26 19.07 -0.32
CA SER A 35 -23.05 19.24 -1.55
C SER A 35 -22.29 18.67 -2.76
N ALA A 36 -23.03 18.25 -3.78
CA ALA A 36 -22.44 17.70 -5.00
C ALA A 36 -21.41 18.65 -5.64
N VAL A 37 -21.74 19.96 -5.67
CA VAL A 37 -20.89 21.00 -6.23
C VAL A 37 -19.57 21.11 -5.46
N LEU A 38 -19.62 21.15 -4.13
CA LEU A 38 -18.41 21.21 -3.30
C LEU A 38 -17.57 19.95 -3.47
N TYR A 39 -18.20 18.77 -3.41
CA TYR A 39 -17.54 17.49 -3.54
C TYR A 39 -16.77 17.37 -4.87
N ILE A 40 -17.43 17.65 -6.00
CA ILE A 40 -16.81 17.54 -7.33
C ILE A 40 -15.75 18.63 -7.52
N THR A 41 -15.95 19.83 -6.95
CA THR A 41 -14.93 20.88 -6.98
C THR A 41 -13.64 20.42 -6.30
N LEU A 42 -13.73 19.85 -5.09
CA LEU A 42 -12.57 19.27 -4.40
C LEU A 42 -11.95 18.13 -5.21
N GLN A 43 -12.77 17.27 -5.81
CA GLN A 43 -12.27 16.16 -6.63
C GLN A 43 -11.38 16.63 -7.78
N LYS A 44 -11.74 17.76 -8.40
CA LYS A 44 -11.02 18.33 -9.55
C LYS A 44 -9.87 19.25 -9.17
N SER A 45 -9.96 19.97 -8.05
CA SER A 45 -8.96 20.97 -7.66
C SER A 45 -7.89 20.43 -6.72
N LEU A 46 -8.27 19.60 -5.74
CA LEU A 46 -7.38 19.17 -4.65
C LEU A 46 -6.63 17.87 -5.01
N TYR A 47 -7.31 16.89 -5.61
CA TYR A 47 -6.75 15.54 -5.79
C TYR A 47 -6.04 15.31 -7.13
N TRP A 48 -5.78 16.35 -7.92
CA TRP A 48 -5.17 16.18 -9.25
C TRP A 48 -3.79 15.48 -9.18
N MET A 49 -2.99 15.74 -8.14
CA MET A 49 -1.68 15.09 -7.92
C MET A 49 -1.76 13.62 -7.43
N PHE A 50 -2.94 13.18 -6.99
CA PHE A 50 -3.17 11.82 -6.52
C PHE A 50 -3.64 10.89 -7.65
N GLY A 51 -4.16 11.47 -8.73
CA GLY A 51 -4.68 10.74 -9.89
C GLY A 51 -3.61 10.34 -10.93
N PRO A 52 -4.05 9.83 -12.10
CA PRO A 52 -3.17 9.29 -13.15
C PRO A 52 -2.10 10.24 -13.69
N GLN A 53 -2.34 11.55 -13.59
CA GLN A 53 -1.44 12.59 -14.08
C GLN A 53 -0.44 13.06 -13.02
N GLY A 54 -0.62 12.60 -11.78
CA GLY A 54 0.12 13.06 -10.62
C GLY A 54 1.08 12.03 -10.05
N VAL A 55 1.85 12.47 -9.06
CA VAL A 55 2.85 11.63 -8.37
C VAL A 55 2.24 10.40 -7.68
N GLY A 56 0.97 10.50 -7.25
CA GLY A 56 0.27 9.40 -6.57
C GLY A 56 0.19 8.12 -7.41
N ALA A 57 -0.11 8.24 -8.70
CA ALA A 57 -0.18 7.09 -9.60
C ALA A 57 1.19 6.40 -9.76
N TYR A 58 2.28 7.19 -9.86
CA TYR A 58 3.63 6.62 -9.95
C TYR A 58 4.02 5.90 -8.66
N ILE A 59 3.64 6.43 -7.49
CA ILE A 59 3.86 5.78 -6.19
C ILE A 59 3.10 4.45 -6.12
N GLU A 60 1.83 4.42 -6.54
CA GLU A 60 1.01 3.20 -6.54
C GLU A 60 1.61 2.11 -7.43
N VAL A 61 1.94 2.44 -8.68
CA VAL A 61 2.58 1.50 -9.61
C VAL A 61 3.95 1.04 -9.07
N SER A 62 4.74 1.96 -8.51
CA SER A 62 6.05 1.62 -7.93
C SER A 62 5.91 0.67 -6.74
N ALA A 63 4.92 0.86 -5.86
CA ALA A 63 4.64 -0.04 -4.75
C ALA A 63 4.31 -1.46 -5.25
N VAL A 64 3.44 -1.59 -6.26
CA VAL A 64 3.09 -2.89 -6.86
C VAL A 64 4.32 -3.56 -7.46
N VAL A 65 5.04 -2.86 -8.36
CA VAL A 65 6.18 -3.43 -9.08
C VAL A 65 7.30 -3.85 -8.12
N THR A 66 7.66 -2.97 -7.17
CA THR A 66 8.74 -3.26 -6.22
C THR A 66 8.39 -4.40 -5.29
N THR A 67 7.13 -4.51 -4.86
CA THR A 67 6.64 -5.63 -4.05
C THR A 67 6.71 -6.96 -4.80
N LEU A 68 6.31 -6.98 -6.08
CA LEU A 68 6.40 -8.19 -6.92
C LEU A 68 7.85 -8.64 -7.13
N VAL A 69 8.74 -7.70 -7.45
CA VAL A 69 10.18 -7.99 -7.56
C VAL A 69 10.72 -8.51 -6.23
N LEU A 70 10.36 -7.88 -5.11
CA LEU A 70 10.80 -8.34 -3.79
C LEU A 70 10.31 -9.76 -3.51
N ALA A 71 9.04 -10.09 -3.80
CA ALA A 71 8.49 -11.43 -3.63
C ALA A 71 9.30 -12.47 -4.40
N PHE A 72 9.68 -12.17 -5.65
CA PHE A 72 10.56 -13.02 -6.43
C PHE A 72 11.96 -13.15 -5.81
N LEU A 73 12.56 -12.05 -5.34
CA LEU A 73 13.88 -12.05 -4.72
C LEU A 73 13.93 -12.84 -3.41
N VAL A 74 12.84 -12.84 -2.63
CA VAL A 74 12.75 -13.58 -1.35
C VAL A 74 12.15 -14.98 -1.49
N ARG A 75 11.86 -15.47 -2.71
CA ARG A 75 11.11 -16.73 -2.95
C ARG A 75 11.63 -18.00 -2.28
N LYS A 76 12.91 -18.03 -1.90
CA LYS A 76 13.54 -19.16 -1.19
C LYS A 76 13.67 -18.94 0.32
N ARG A 77 13.14 -17.82 0.85
CA ARG A 77 13.29 -17.40 2.25
C ARG A 77 11.96 -17.46 2.97
N GLN A 78 11.72 -18.56 3.68
CA GLN A 78 10.55 -18.72 4.52
C GLN A 78 10.85 -18.20 5.94
N PRO A 79 9.93 -17.49 6.61
CA PRO A 79 8.53 -17.21 6.20
C PRO A 79 8.33 -15.93 5.36
N ALA A 80 9.39 -15.16 5.10
CA ALA A 80 9.30 -13.85 4.44
C ALA A 80 8.63 -13.88 3.06
N PHE A 81 8.82 -14.96 2.29
CA PHE A 81 8.17 -15.11 0.99
C PHE A 81 6.64 -15.04 1.08
N PHE A 82 6.01 -15.83 1.95
CA PHE A 82 4.55 -15.87 2.02
C PHE A 82 3.95 -14.53 2.44
N LEU A 83 4.61 -13.81 3.36
CA LEU A 83 4.18 -12.47 3.76
C LEU A 83 4.34 -11.44 2.62
N THR A 84 5.45 -11.49 1.89
CA THR A 84 5.67 -10.61 0.73
C THR A 84 4.71 -10.94 -0.42
N LEU A 85 4.38 -12.22 -0.61
CA LEU A 85 3.38 -12.65 -1.59
C LEU A 85 1.98 -12.19 -1.21
N ALA A 86 1.60 -12.33 0.07
CA ALA A 86 0.32 -11.81 0.57
C ALA A 86 0.20 -10.29 0.36
N ALA A 87 1.27 -9.54 0.62
CA ALA A 87 1.33 -8.11 0.32
C ALA A 87 1.15 -7.83 -1.18
N SER A 88 1.82 -8.60 -2.06
CA SER A 88 1.67 -8.48 -3.51
C SER A 88 0.22 -8.68 -3.95
N VAL A 89 -0.46 -9.70 -3.40
CA VAL A 89 -1.87 -9.99 -3.70
C VAL A 89 -2.77 -8.86 -3.23
N CYS A 90 -2.57 -8.35 -2.01
CA CYS A 90 -3.35 -7.21 -1.49
C CYS A 90 -3.20 -5.98 -2.38
N LEU A 91 -1.97 -5.64 -2.80
CA LEU A 91 -1.71 -4.51 -3.68
C LEU A 91 -2.33 -4.73 -5.07
N LEU A 92 -2.28 -5.94 -5.64
CA LEU A 92 -2.90 -6.24 -6.94
C LEU A 92 -4.43 -6.17 -6.90
N ILE A 93 -5.05 -6.57 -5.79
CA ILE A 93 -6.49 -6.41 -5.59
C ILE A 93 -6.83 -4.92 -5.47
N ALA A 94 -6.06 -4.16 -4.70
CA ALA A 94 -6.28 -2.71 -4.60
C ALA A 94 -6.12 -2.04 -5.98
N PHE A 95 -5.01 -2.31 -6.67
CA PHE A 95 -4.71 -1.88 -8.03
C PHE A 95 -3.97 -2.98 -8.79
N PRO A 96 -4.49 -3.47 -9.92
CA PRO A 96 -5.49 -2.81 -10.76
C PRO A 96 -6.97 -3.06 -10.42
N VAL A 97 -7.31 -4.11 -9.66
CA VAL A 97 -8.69 -4.65 -9.66
C VAL A 97 -9.75 -3.66 -9.17
N LEU A 98 -9.66 -3.20 -7.91
CA LEU A 98 -10.68 -2.28 -7.36
C LEU A 98 -10.70 -0.95 -8.11
N PHE A 99 -9.52 -0.44 -8.49
CA PHE A 99 -9.42 0.81 -9.23
C PHE A 99 -10.20 0.78 -10.56
N PHE A 100 -9.91 -0.19 -11.44
CA PHE A 100 -10.56 -0.21 -12.75
C PHE A 100 -12.03 -0.60 -12.68
N TRP A 101 -12.43 -1.39 -11.69
CA TRP A 101 -13.82 -1.83 -11.57
C TRP A 101 -14.73 -0.79 -10.91
N PHE A 102 -14.23 -0.04 -9.92
CA PHE A 102 -15.06 0.87 -9.12
C PHE A 102 -14.69 2.34 -9.29
N ASN A 103 -13.41 2.69 -9.32
CA ASN A 103 -12.97 4.08 -9.35
C ASN A 103 -12.91 4.67 -10.76
N ALA A 104 -12.32 3.95 -11.71
CA ALA A 104 -12.14 4.42 -13.09
C ALA A 104 -13.45 4.77 -13.80
N PRO A 105 -14.55 3.99 -13.68
CA PRO A 105 -15.83 4.35 -14.30
C PRO A 105 -16.38 5.67 -13.73
N VAL A 106 -16.26 5.87 -12.42
CA VAL A 106 -16.73 7.10 -11.77
C VAL A 106 -15.84 8.29 -12.14
N ASN A 107 -14.52 8.10 -12.24
CA ASN A 107 -13.60 9.14 -12.73
C ASN A 107 -13.95 9.59 -14.15
N ALA A 108 -14.37 8.67 -15.03
CA ALA A 108 -14.82 9.02 -16.37
C ALA A 108 -16.06 9.92 -16.32
N VAL A 109 -17.03 9.63 -15.44
CA VAL A 109 -18.20 10.51 -15.23
C VAL A 109 -17.76 11.88 -14.70
N TRP A 110 -16.94 11.94 -13.65
CA TRP A 110 -16.44 13.21 -13.09
C TRP A 110 -15.68 14.06 -14.11
N SER A 111 -14.94 13.44 -15.03
CA SER A 111 -14.23 14.16 -16.08
C SER A 111 -15.18 14.92 -17.00
N GLY A 112 -16.36 14.35 -17.31
CA GLY A 112 -17.39 14.95 -18.15
C GLY A 112 -18.21 16.06 -17.49
N VAL A 113 -18.18 16.19 -16.16
CA VAL A 113 -18.90 17.25 -15.44
C VAL A 113 -18.18 18.59 -15.61
N THR A 114 -18.68 19.47 -16.47
CA THR A 114 -18.08 20.79 -16.75
C THR A 114 -18.77 21.95 -16.05
N THR A 115 -20.04 21.76 -15.66
CA THR A 115 -20.87 22.77 -14.97
C THR A 115 -21.65 22.13 -13.82
N PRO A 116 -22.08 22.91 -12.81
CA PRO A 116 -22.94 22.39 -11.74
C PRO A 116 -24.21 21.71 -12.23
N GLN A 117 -24.77 22.16 -13.36
CA GLN A 117 -25.99 21.61 -13.97
C GLN A 117 -25.75 20.27 -14.67
N SER A 118 -24.50 19.95 -15.02
CA SER A 118 -24.12 18.67 -15.65
C SER A 118 -23.84 17.55 -14.65
N ILE A 119 -24.00 17.81 -13.34
CA ILE A 119 -23.84 16.79 -12.29
C ILE A 119 -24.98 15.77 -12.43
N PRO A 120 -24.68 14.45 -12.48
CA PRO A 120 -25.71 13.41 -12.58
C PRO A 120 -26.69 13.44 -11.41
N ALA A 121 -27.96 13.13 -11.67
CA ALA A 121 -28.97 13.04 -10.61
C ALA A 121 -28.63 11.99 -9.55
N ASP A 122 -27.95 10.91 -9.93
CA ASP A 122 -27.51 9.83 -9.06
C ASP A 122 -26.08 10.03 -8.49
N TRP A 123 -25.59 11.28 -8.42
CA TRP A 123 -24.22 11.57 -7.98
C TRP A 123 -23.86 11.00 -6.60
N THR A 124 -24.83 10.84 -5.68
CA THR A 124 -24.59 10.26 -4.35
C THR A 124 -24.17 8.80 -4.46
N ARG A 125 -24.80 8.03 -5.34
CA ARG A 125 -24.42 6.63 -5.63
C ARG A 125 -22.99 6.56 -6.19
N LEU A 126 -22.65 7.49 -7.09
CA LEU A 126 -21.31 7.59 -7.68
C LEU A 126 -20.26 7.98 -6.64
N ARG A 127 -20.57 8.95 -5.76
CA ARG A 127 -19.74 9.32 -4.60
C ARG A 127 -19.50 8.11 -3.72
N ASP A 128 -20.56 7.43 -3.29
CA ASP A 128 -20.45 6.31 -2.35
C ASP A 128 -19.61 5.17 -2.97
N GLN A 129 -19.85 4.84 -4.24
CA GLN A 129 -19.02 3.89 -4.98
C GLN A 129 -17.54 4.30 -4.96
N TRP A 130 -17.23 5.58 -5.21
CA TRP A 130 -15.86 6.07 -5.31
C TRP A 130 -15.17 6.15 -3.94
N GLU A 131 -15.87 6.63 -2.92
CA GLU A 131 -15.35 6.81 -1.57
C GLU A 131 -15.14 5.46 -0.85
N TYR A 132 -16.14 4.56 -0.88
CA TYR A 132 -16.02 3.27 -0.20
C TYR A 132 -15.01 2.34 -0.88
N SER A 133 -14.84 2.43 -2.20
CA SER A 133 -13.78 1.69 -2.88
C SER A 133 -12.38 2.22 -2.52
N HIS A 134 -12.21 3.52 -2.31
CA HIS A 134 -10.95 4.06 -1.77
C HIS A 134 -10.70 3.61 -0.33
N ALA A 135 -11.72 3.59 0.53
CA ALA A 135 -11.60 3.07 1.89
C ALA A 135 -11.23 1.57 1.90
N ALA A 136 -11.81 0.77 1.01
CA ALA A 136 -11.44 -0.63 0.84
C ALA A 136 -9.99 -0.79 0.35
N ARG A 137 -9.56 0.03 -0.61
CA ARG A 137 -8.16 0.09 -1.09
C ARG A 137 -7.20 0.44 0.05
N PHE A 138 -7.52 1.41 0.90
CA PHE A 138 -6.74 1.71 2.10
C PHE A 138 -6.58 0.48 3.01
N GLY A 139 -7.66 -0.26 3.28
CA GLY A 139 -7.59 -1.48 4.08
C GLY A 139 -6.60 -2.51 3.51
N LEU A 140 -6.61 -2.71 2.19
CA LEU A 140 -5.65 -3.59 1.50
C LEU A 140 -4.21 -3.06 1.56
N HIS A 141 -4.01 -1.75 1.40
CA HIS A 141 -2.68 -1.14 1.52
C HIS A 141 -2.11 -1.27 2.94
N LEU A 142 -2.95 -1.12 3.97
CA LEU A 142 -2.55 -1.31 5.36
C LEU A 142 -2.16 -2.77 5.64
N LEU A 143 -2.93 -3.73 5.13
CA LEU A 143 -2.58 -5.16 5.21
C LEU A 143 -1.26 -5.46 4.49
N ALA A 144 -1.05 -4.90 3.30
CA ALA A 144 0.18 -5.08 2.53
C ALA A 144 1.40 -4.51 3.27
N LEU A 145 1.31 -3.27 3.79
CA LEU A 145 2.36 -2.65 4.57
C LEU A 145 2.68 -3.47 5.83
N SER A 146 1.64 -3.93 6.54
CA SER A 146 1.81 -4.75 7.74
C SER A 146 2.52 -6.06 7.45
N ALA A 147 2.14 -6.75 6.38
CA ALA A 147 2.79 -7.99 5.95
C ALA A 147 4.26 -7.77 5.54
N LEU A 148 4.57 -6.67 4.84
CA LEU A 148 5.94 -6.30 4.48
C LEU A 148 6.80 -6.02 5.72
N VAL A 149 6.28 -5.25 6.68
CA VAL A 149 7.00 -4.97 7.94
C VAL A 149 7.23 -6.25 8.73
N LEU A 150 6.21 -7.10 8.88
CA LEU A 150 6.34 -8.41 9.54
C LEU A 150 7.37 -9.31 8.84
N SER A 151 7.40 -9.31 7.50
CA SER A 151 8.39 -10.05 6.72
C SER A 151 9.83 -9.63 7.04
N LEU A 152 10.05 -8.35 7.38
CA LEU A 152 11.38 -7.84 7.75
C LEU A 152 11.74 -8.19 9.19
N ILE A 153 10.78 -8.06 10.10
CA ILE A 153 10.97 -8.38 11.53
C ILE A 153 11.33 -9.86 11.68
N LEU A 154 10.59 -10.76 11.02
CA LEU A 154 10.84 -12.20 11.12
C LEU A 154 12.16 -12.65 10.50
N GLU A 155 12.70 -11.90 9.54
CA GLU A 155 14.02 -12.18 8.97
C GLU A 155 15.19 -11.55 9.72
N THR A 156 14.92 -10.69 10.70
CA THR A 156 15.95 -10.04 11.51
C THR A 156 16.14 -10.87 12.78
N PRO A 157 17.27 -11.59 12.94
CA PRO A 157 17.47 -12.44 14.11
C PRO A 157 17.60 -11.58 15.36
N LEU A 158 16.75 -11.83 16.37
CA LEU A 158 16.71 -11.09 17.64
C LEU A 158 18.02 -11.18 18.46
N ASN A 159 18.90 -12.14 18.17
CA ASN A 159 20.00 -12.53 19.07
C ASN A 159 21.42 -12.44 18.46
N ARG A 160 21.57 -11.78 17.31
CA ARG A 160 22.84 -11.79 16.55
C ARG A 160 24.02 -11.10 17.25
N GLU A 161 23.77 -10.27 18.25
CA GLU A 161 24.84 -9.70 19.08
C GLU A 161 25.23 -10.65 20.21
N ARG A 162 24.27 -11.31 20.86
CA ARG A 162 24.53 -12.25 21.96
C ARG A 162 25.29 -13.49 21.48
N GLU A 163 24.93 -14.07 20.34
CA GLU A 163 25.66 -15.23 19.78
C GLU A 163 27.06 -14.88 19.29
N ARG A 164 27.25 -13.71 18.66
CA ARG A 164 28.60 -13.28 18.22
C ARG A 164 29.51 -13.00 19.42
N HIS A 165 29.00 -12.34 20.46
CA HIS A 165 29.76 -12.10 21.69
C HIS A 165 30.12 -13.41 22.40
N PHE A 166 29.20 -14.39 22.41
CA PHE A 166 29.42 -15.69 23.04
C PHE A 166 30.45 -16.55 22.28
N VAL A 167 30.33 -16.64 20.96
CA VAL A 167 31.26 -17.40 20.10
C VAL A 167 32.66 -16.77 20.07
N GLN A 168 32.75 -15.44 20.13
CA GLN A 168 34.03 -14.73 20.11
C GLN A 168 34.76 -14.76 21.46
N ASN A 169 34.03 -14.78 22.59
CA ASN A 169 34.63 -14.75 23.94
C ASN A 169 34.78 -16.13 24.60
N TYR A 170 34.06 -17.16 24.14
CA TYR A 170 34.11 -18.52 24.72
C TYR A 170 34.24 -19.63 23.65
N PRO A 171 35.30 -19.63 22.82
CA PRO A 171 35.45 -20.57 21.71
C PRO A 171 35.66 -22.04 22.15
N GLN A 172 36.06 -22.29 23.40
CA GLN A 172 36.48 -23.60 23.91
C GLN A 172 35.33 -24.48 24.46
N MET A 173 34.11 -23.96 24.63
CA MET A 173 32.99 -24.72 25.21
C MET A 173 32.22 -25.60 24.19
N ASN A 174 32.61 -25.61 22.91
CA ASN A 174 31.79 -26.25 21.86
C ASN A 174 32.16 -27.71 21.56
N THR A 175 33.15 -28.31 22.24
CA THR A 175 33.66 -29.64 21.85
C THR A 175 33.48 -30.79 22.83
N ASP A 176 33.02 -30.61 24.08
CA ASP A 176 33.04 -31.74 25.04
C ASP A 176 31.75 -32.08 25.82
N GLU A 177 30.64 -31.36 25.70
CA GLU A 177 29.43 -31.66 26.50
C GLU A 177 28.17 -32.01 25.69
N ARG A 178 28.32 -32.77 24.60
CA ARG A 178 27.19 -33.50 23.99
C ARG A 178 27.48 -34.99 23.85
N ARG A 179 27.66 -35.66 24.99
CA ARG A 179 27.33 -37.09 25.15
C ARG A 179 26.22 -37.22 26.18
#